data_AF-A0A4Y2HZQ7-F1
#
_entry.id   AF-A0A4Y2HZQ7-F1
#
_cell.length_a   1.000
_cell.length_b   1.000
_cell.length_c   1.000
_cell.angle_alpha   90.00
_cell.angle_beta   90.00
_cell.angle_gamma   90.00
#
_symmetry.space_group_name_H-M   'P 1'
#
loop_
_entity.id
_entity.type
_entity.pdbx_description
1 polymer ?
#
loop_
_entity_poly.entity_id
_entity_poly.type
_entity_poly.pdbx_seq_one_letter_code
_entity_poly.pdbx_strand_id
1 'polypeptide(L)'
;MKKPIHSPKKATTEKALNPRCELKQHLQELFLKKWQNIWDKGNSGRSAHKVLKTVHLKPVLWTREEILFVTGHSPFSSFLNRFHLSDSDSCACREVGDPIH
;
A
#
# COMPACT_ATOMS: atom_id res chain seq x y z
N MET A 1 47.82 51.43 7.45
CA MET A 1 46.41 51.39 6.97
C MET A 1 46.03 49.94 6.69
N LYS A 2 45.17 49.32 7.52
CA LYS A 2 44.68 47.94 7.31
C LYS A 2 43.29 48.03 6.66
N LYS A 3 43.12 47.45 5.47
CA LYS A 3 41.79 47.35 4.82
C LYS A 3 40.96 46.27 5.53
N PRO A 4 39.64 46.44 5.72
CA PRO A 4 38.81 45.38 6.28
C PRO A 4 38.59 44.29 5.24
N ILE A 5 38.79 43.04 5.64
CA ILE A 5 38.44 41.86 4.85
C ILE A 5 36.94 41.62 5.06
N HIS A 6 36.12 41.90 4.04
CA HIS A 6 34.74 41.46 4.04
C HIS A 6 34.69 39.98 3.66
N SER A 7 34.35 39.14 4.63
CA SER A 7 34.03 37.73 4.38
C SER A 7 32.78 37.64 3.49
N PRO A 8 32.73 36.72 2.50
CA PRO A 8 31.54 36.55 1.68
C PRO A 8 30.44 35.92 2.54
N LYS A 9 29.32 36.63 2.69
CA LYS A 9 28.10 36.03 3.25
C LYS A 9 27.67 34.92 2.28
N LYS A 10 27.71 33.65 2.73
CA LYS A 10 27.08 32.55 2.00
C LYS A 10 25.59 32.87 1.90
N ALA A 11 25.15 33.19 0.69
CA ALA A 11 23.73 33.17 0.36
C ALA A 11 23.30 31.70 0.39
N THR A 12 22.72 31.27 1.50
CA THR A 12 21.90 30.07 1.50
C THR A 12 20.71 30.39 0.61
N THR A 13 20.73 29.90 -0.63
CA THR A 13 19.55 29.87 -1.49
C THR A 13 18.56 28.91 -0.85
N GLU A 14 17.77 29.42 0.08
CA GLU A 14 16.50 28.85 0.47
C GLU A 14 15.66 28.80 -0.81
N LYS A 15 15.57 27.61 -1.41
CA LYS A 15 14.58 27.37 -2.47
C LYS A 15 13.23 27.65 -1.80
N ALA A 16 12.64 28.79 -2.12
CA ALA A 16 11.28 29.12 -1.71
C ALA A 16 10.36 27.99 -2.19
N LEU A 17 10.05 27.06 -1.30
CA LEU A 17 9.10 26.00 -1.55
C LEU A 17 7.74 26.68 -1.70
N ASN A 18 7.03 26.38 -2.77
CA ASN A 18 5.70 26.92 -2.99
C ASN A 18 4.79 26.44 -1.83
N PRO A 19 4.20 27.33 -1.02
CA PRO A 19 3.39 26.95 0.15
C PRO A 19 2.24 26.01 -0.20
N ARG A 20 1.75 26.06 -1.44
CA ARG A 20 0.71 25.16 -1.96
C ARG A 20 1.21 23.73 -2.15
N CYS A 21 2.46 23.54 -2.55
CA CYS A 21 3.08 22.22 -2.70
C CYS A 21 3.31 21.56 -1.33
N GLU A 22 3.80 22.33 -0.35
CA GLU A 22 4.01 21.84 1.01
C GLU A 22 2.69 21.42 1.66
N LEU A 23 1.66 22.27 1.58
CA LEU A 23 0.34 21.94 2.12
C LEU A 23 -0.23 20.66 1.47
N LYS A 24 -0.09 20.52 0.15
CA LYS A 24 -0.53 19.32 -0.57
C LYS A 24 0.21 18.07 -0.10
N GLN A 25 1.53 18.15 0.08
CA GLN A 25 2.34 17.02 0.56
C GLN A 25 1.94 16.61 1.98
N HIS A 26 1.82 17.58 2.89
CA HIS A 26 1.38 17.32 4.27
C HIS A 26 -0.01 16.66 4.32
N LEU A 27 -0.95 17.13 3.50
CA LEU A 27 -2.27 16.50 3.41
C LEU A 27 -2.16 15.05 2.90
N GLN A 28 -1.36 14.79 1.87
CA GLN A 28 -1.15 13.44 1.34
C GLN A 28 -0.56 12.50 2.39
N GLU A 29 0.41 12.96 3.17
CA GLU A 29 1.02 12.19 4.26
C GLU A 29 0.00 11.85 5.36
N LEU A 30 -0.83 12.83 5.76
CA LEU A 30 -1.89 12.61 6.75
C LEU A 30 -2.95 11.61 6.25
N PHE A 31 -3.37 11.74 4.99
CA PHE A 31 -4.31 10.81 4.36
C PHE A 31 -3.73 9.39 4.31
N LEU A 32 -2.48 9.24 3.85
CA LEU A 32 -1.82 7.92 3.80
C LEU A 32 -1.70 7.30 5.18
N LYS A 33 -1.29 8.07 6.20
CA LYS A 33 -1.19 7.57 7.58
C LYS A 33 -2.54 7.10 8.13
N LYS A 34 -3.60 7.87 7.89
CA LYS A 34 -4.96 7.51 8.30
C LYS A 34 -5.43 6.25 7.57
N TRP A 35 -5.20 6.18 6.26
CA TRP A 35 -5.61 5.05 5.45
C TRP A 35 -4.86 3.78 5.82
N GLN A 36 -3.55 3.85 6.04
CA GLN A 36 -2.73 2.76 6.55
C GLN A 36 -3.28 2.23 7.89
N ASN A 37 -3.69 3.12 8.81
CA ASN A 37 -4.26 2.69 10.09
C ASN A 37 -5.55 1.87 9.92
N ILE A 38 -6.42 2.30 9.00
CA ILE A 38 -7.65 1.59 8.66
C ILE A 38 -7.31 0.25 7.99
N TRP A 39 -6.31 0.24 7.11
CA TRP A 39 -5.85 -0.95 6.40
C TRP A 39 -5.32 -2.02 7.37
N ASP A 40 -4.51 -1.62 8.35
CA ASP A 40 -3.92 -2.55 9.31
C ASP A 40 -4.93 -3.12 10.30
N LYS A 41 -5.87 -2.28 10.77
CA LYS A 41 -6.88 -2.66 11.77
C LYS A 41 -8.17 -3.23 11.19
N GLY A 42 -8.40 -3.04 9.90
CA GLY A 42 -9.61 -3.49 9.22
C GLY A 42 -9.71 -5.01 9.14
N ASN A 43 -10.93 -5.53 9.20
CA ASN A 43 -11.20 -6.97 9.06
C ASN A 43 -11.55 -7.40 7.62
N SER A 44 -11.86 -6.45 6.74
CA SER A 44 -12.12 -6.73 5.32
C SER A 44 -10.82 -6.79 4.53
N GLY A 45 -10.77 -7.62 3.48
CA GLY A 45 -9.62 -7.69 2.58
C GLY A 45 -8.34 -8.25 3.22
N ARG A 46 -8.43 -9.12 4.24
CA ARG A 46 -7.24 -9.66 4.92
C ARG A 46 -6.33 -10.49 4.01
N SER A 47 -6.87 -11.16 3.00
CA SER A 47 -6.06 -11.84 1.96
C SER A 47 -5.18 -10.83 1.23
N ALA A 48 -5.75 -9.70 0.81
CA ALA A 48 -5.04 -8.59 0.20
C ALA A 48 -4.02 -7.98 1.15
N HIS A 49 -4.35 -7.77 2.43
CA HIS A 49 -3.42 -7.22 3.43
C HIS A 49 -2.18 -8.11 3.65
N LYS A 50 -2.35 -9.45 3.61
CA LYS A 50 -1.23 -10.40 3.73
C LYS A 50 -0.19 -10.22 2.61
N VAL A 51 -0.63 -9.85 1.40
CA VAL A 51 0.23 -9.58 0.24
C VAL A 51 0.73 -8.13 0.23
N LEU A 52 -0.19 -7.17 0.45
CA LEU A 52 0.07 -5.74 0.47
C LEU A 52 -0.06 -5.19 1.88
N LYS A 53 1.05 -5.11 2.60
CA LYS A 53 1.06 -4.57 3.96
C LYS A 53 0.97 -3.03 4.00
N THR A 54 1.29 -2.37 2.89
CA THR A 54 1.39 -0.90 2.83
C THR A 54 0.50 -0.32 1.75
N VAL A 55 -0.20 0.77 2.07
CA VAL A 55 -0.99 1.53 1.11
C VAL A 55 -0.12 2.54 0.37
N HIS A 56 -0.37 2.68 -0.93
CA HIS A 56 0.34 3.63 -1.79
C HIS A 56 -0.66 4.43 -2.63
N LEU A 57 -0.35 5.70 -2.91
CA LEU A 57 -1.18 6.54 -3.80
C LEU A 57 -0.98 6.19 -5.28
N LYS A 58 0.13 5.54 -5.63
CA LYS A 58 0.39 5.12 -6.99
C LYS A 58 -0.50 3.91 -7.29
N PRO A 59 -1.24 3.92 -8.40
CA PRO A 59 -1.93 2.72 -8.84
C PRO A 59 -0.87 1.65 -9.10
N VAL A 60 -1.09 0.48 -8.50
CA VAL A 60 -0.32 -0.72 -8.84
C VAL A 60 -1.03 -1.32 -10.06
N LEU A 61 -0.27 -1.68 -11.09
CA LEU A 61 -0.82 -2.39 -12.25
C LEU A 61 -0.82 -3.88 -11.93
N TRP A 62 -1.97 -4.39 -11.52
CA TRP A 62 -2.14 -5.82 -11.22
C TRP A 62 -2.46 -6.58 -12.50
N THR A 63 -1.79 -7.71 -12.69
CA THR A 63 -2.19 -8.73 -13.66
C THR A 63 -3.52 -9.35 -13.27
N ARG A 64 -4.19 -10.00 -14.23
CA ARG A 64 -5.45 -10.71 -13.96
C ARG A 64 -5.24 -11.81 -12.92
N GLU A 65 -4.12 -12.50 -12.99
CA GLU A 65 -3.74 -13.60 -12.10
C GLU A 65 -3.56 -13.10 -10.67
N GLU A 66 -2.87 -11.97 -10.47
CA GLU A 66 -2.70 -11.37 -9.13
C GLU A 66 -4.03 -10.87 -8.55
N ILE A 67 -4.91 -10.31 -9.38
CA ILE A 67 -6.27 -9.91 -8.95
C ILE A 67 -7.04 -11.14 -8.47
N LEU A 68 -7.07 -12.22 -9.26
CA LEU A 68 -7.77 -13.46 -8.90
C LEU A 68 -7.18 -14.10 -7.64
N PHE A 69 -5.87 -14.05 -7.48
CA PHE A 69 -5.18 -14.51 -6.28
C PHE A 69 -5.58 -13.72 -5.04
N VAL A 70 -5.44 -12.40 -5.06
CA VAL A 70 -5.68 -11.53 -3.89
C VAL A 70 -7.15 -11.51 -3.46
N THR A 71 -8.05 -11.53 -4.43
CA THR A 71 -9.49 -11.59 -4.17
C THR A 71 -9.97 -13.00 -3.78
N GLY A 72 -9.14 -14.02 -3.99
CA GLY A 72 -9.50 -15.42 -3.80
C GLY A 72 -10.50 -15.94 -4.82
N HIS A 73 -10.69 -15.25 -5.95
CA HIS A 73 -11.61 -15.66 -7.04
C HIS A 73 -11.05 -16.72 -7.99
N SER A 74 -9.79 -17.14 -7.79
CA SER A 74 -9.20 -18.25 -8.53
C SER A 74 -9.86 -19.61 -8.14
N PRO A 75 -9.58 -20.72 -8.87
CA PRO A 75 -10.18 -22.04 -8.61
C PRO A 75 -9.60 -22.73 -7.36
N PHE A 76 -9.59 -22.00 -6.25
CA PHE A 76 -9.22 -22.46 -4.94
C PHE A 76 -10.39 -23.26 -4.33
N SER A 77 -10.12 -24.38 -3.68
CA SER A 77 -11.16 -25.22 -3.06
C SER A 77 -12.07 -24.42 -2.13
N SER A 78 -11.50 -23.51 -1.33
CA SER A 78 -12.24 -22.59 -0.46
C SER A 78 -13.22 -21.67 -1.20
N PHE A 79 -12.82 -21.18 -2.38
CA PHE A 79 -13.69 -20.35 -3.21
C PHE A 79 -14.83 -21.17 -3.80
N LEU A 80 -14.51 -22.33 -4.37
CA LEU A 80 -15.51 -23.22 -4.96
C LEU A 80 -16.54 -23.68 -3.92
N ASN A 81 -16.10 -24.07 -2.73
CA ASN A 81 -16.97 -24.46 -1.62
C ASN A 81 -17.90 -23.32 -1.19
N ARG A 82 -17.37 -22.09 -1.08
CA ARG A 82 -18.16 -20.90 -0.71
C ARG A 82 -19.33 -20.64 -1.67
N PHE A 83 -19.19 -20.99 -2.95
CA PHE A 83 -20.23 -20.83 -3.97
C PHE A 83 -21.01 -22.12 -4.23
N HIS A 84 -20.86 -23.14 -3.38
CA HIS A 84 -21.52 -24.44 -3.53
C HIS A 84 -21.20 -25.14 -4.86
N LEU A 85 -20.00 -24.89 -5.40
CA LEU A 85 -19.46 -25.56 -6.59
C LEU A 85 -18.58 -26.77 -6.24
N SER A 86 -18.26 -26.94 -4.96
CA SER A 86 -17.51 -28.06 -4.37
C SER A 86 -18.11 -28.40 -3.01
N ASP A 87 -18.02 -29.67 -2.61
CA ASP A 87 -18.49 -30.16 -1.31
C ASP A 87 -17.45 -29.96 -0.17
N SER A 88 -16.22 -29.56 -0.51
CA SER A 88 -15.15 -29.34 0.45
C SER A 88 -14.30 -28.13 0.05
N ASP A 89 -13.84 -27.39 1.08
CA ASP A 89 -12.84 -26.35 0.96
C ASP A 89 -11.40 -26.86 1.03
N SER A 90 -11.19 -28.18 1.18
CA SER A 90 -9.87 -28.76 1.36
C SER A 90 -9.08 -28.95 0.06
N CYS A 91 -7.76 -28.77 0.14
CA CYS A 91 -6.79 -29.14 -0.91
C CYS A 91 -6.44 -30.64 -0.83
N ALA A 92 -5.68 -31.14 -1.81
CA ALA A 92 -5.10 -32.49 -1.77
C ALA A 92 -4.23 -32.74 -0.52
N CYS A 93 -3.71 -31.67 0.09
CA CYS A 93 -2.98 -31.66 1.36
C CYS A 93 -3.86 -31.80 2.62
N ARG A 94 -5.20 -31.84 2.49
CA ARG A 94 -6.21 -31.91 3.58
C ARG A 94 -6.35 -30.65 4.44
N GLU A 95 -5.76 -29.56 4.00
CA GLU A 95 -5.86 -28.25 4.61
C GLU A 95 -6.80 -27.36 3.77
N VAL A 96 -7.19 -26.19 4.27
CA VAL A 96 -8.09 -25.29 3.54
C VAL A 96 -7.37 -24.76 2.30
N GLY A 97 -7.88 -25.07 1.10
CA GLY A 97 -7.36 -24.57 -0.17
C GLY A 97 -7.74 -23.11 -0.37
N ASP A 98 -7.15 -22.20 0.41
CA ASP A 98 -7.20 -20.75 0.21
C ASP A 98 -6.00 -20.26 -0.63
N PRO A 99 -5.93 -18.98 -1.06
CA PRO A 99 -4.83 -18.53 -1.91
C PRO A 99 -3.43 -18.64 -1.29
N ILE A 100 -3.33 -18.77 0.03
CA ILE A 100 -2.07 -18.67 0.79
C ILE A 100 -1.62 -20.04 1.30
N HIS A 101 -2.55 -20.98 1.36
CA HIS A 101 -2.32 -22.38 1.70
C HIS A 101 -1.85 -23.18 0.47
#